data_AF-A0A174RQ18-F1
#
_entry.id   AF-A0A174RQ18-F1
#
_cell.length_a   1.000
_cell.length_b   1.000
_cell.length_c   1.000
_cell.angle_alpha   90.00
_cell.angle_beta   90.00
_cell.angle_gamma   90.00
#
_symmetry.space_group_name_H-M   'P 1'
#
loop_
_entity.id
_entity.type
_entity.pdbx_description
1 polymer ?
#
loop_
_entity_poly.entity_id
_entity_poly.type
_entity_poly.pdbx_seq_one_letter_code
_entity_poly.pdbx_strand_id
1 'polypeptide(L)'
;MLCYITNNKEKVYFNSLSCKQQYNMNNLLTTLSFSIYFNKGVYALLLGSGISRSAGIPTGWNIVTDLIHKLAVQYGTSNIDNPEKWFEEQYGESPNYSTILSKLVHTQTERVNLLKPYFEPNEEEIENHLKEPTKAHRAIAQLAKDGYIKLVLTTNFDRLLEKALEDVGIIPQVICHSDDIDGAIPLVHAGFTIVKINGDYIDCRFLNTEDELADYPDKLKDYVLRIVNEFGVITCGWSGEWDKGLVNIIRSSENRRYESYFTYCNKCENTLKELATFRCGNVLAIENADSFFTELAERVMALSSLEGNHPLSKDIAVERLKRYIVKSEKIILYNDLFENEAERACNKIIQYYNFPLNSQTFNECLKRHLNAIDTLLPMCITAVRWSKPVHEQAIFDMLTRFVEFPIKCGGSYQSETVKLHYLSGLLLMYVVGISCIKYDKYSFLNKILHISARNSIHDDKVNITGIIHPCIFDRDIANNFIGHGNKYTPISTLIHNKIRSLFNSILREDLDFDITFDIFEYLYSLNYLYLNGEEFGRVWVPWGEYKWRAINYTRMTNDPFNSFFAEADKLRDNWLPLKGNMFDGKYSTYTETKQKVDEFLKKIYLH
;
A
#
# COMPACT_ATOMS: atom_id res chain seq x y z
N MET A 1 32.83 -3.36 -12.75
CA MET A 1 34.12 -3.95 -12.34
C MET A 1 34.17 -5.36 -12.95
N LEU A 2 35.28 -5.66 -13.62
CA LEU A 2 35.46 -6.73 -14.61
C LEU A 2 35.26 -8.18 -14.12
N CYS A 3 34.97 -9.03 -15.11
CA CYS A 3 34.98 -10.49 -15.16
C CYS A 3 36.05 -11.20 -14.31
N TYR A 4 35.65 -12.34 -13.72
CA TYR A 4 36.49 -13.54 -13.67
C TYR A 4 35.63 -14.78 -13.94
N ILE A 5 35.86 -15.39 -15.10
CA ILE A 5 35.39 -16.73 -15.47
C ILE A 5 36.57 -17.66 -15.27
N THR A 6 36.40 -18.73 -14.50
CA THR A 6 37.27 -19.92 -14.58
C THR A 6 36.43 -21.17 -14.74
N ASN A 7 36.80 -21.93 -15.78
CA ASN A 7 36.18 -23.13 -16.32
C ASN A 7 36.00 -24.26 -15.29
N ASN A 8 34.83 -24.88 -15.30
CA ASN A 8 34.68 -26.31 -15.10
C ASN A 8 33.56 -26.84 -16.01
N LYS A 9 33.93 -27.05 -17.28
CA LYS A 9 33.12 -27.76 -18.27
C LYS A 9 33.29 -29.26 -17.99
N GLU A 10 32.23 -29.94 -17.56
CA GLU A 10 31.89 -31.33 -17.98
C GLU A 10 30.74 -32.00 -17.20
N LYS A 11 30.03 -31.32 -16.28
CA LYS A 11 28.86 -31.91 -15.58
C LYS A 11 27.53 -31.12 -15.61
N VAL A 12 27.40 -30.07 -16.42
CA VAL A 12 26.28 -29.10 -16.31
C VAL A 12 25.26 -29.16 -17.47
N TYR A 13 25.38 -30.08 -18.42
CA TYR A 13 24.55 -30.03 -19.63
C TYR A 13 23.08 -30.46 -19.46
N PHE A 14 22.70 -31.16 -18.38
CA PHE A 14 21.30 -31.57 -18.16
C PHE A 14 20.46 -30.65 -17.24
N ASN A 15 21.07 -29.75 -16.46
CA ASN A 15 20.34 -28.80 -15.58
C ASN A 15 20.25 -27.36 -16.13
N SER A 16 20.92 -27.04 -17.24
CA SER A 16 20.96 -25.67 -17.77
C SER A 16 19.71 -25.26 -18.56
N LEU A 17 18.99 -26.23 -19.15
CA LEU A 17 17.76 -25.99 -19.91
C LEU A 17 16.55 -25.73 -18.98
N SER A 18 16.40 -26.48 -17.89
CA SER A 18 15.32 -26.25 -16.91
C SER A 18 15.51 -24.93 -16.16
N CYS A 19 16.74 -24.61 -15.72
CA CYS A 19 17.05 -23.32 -15.09
C CYS A 19 16.82 -22.14 -16.03
N LYS A 20 17.16 -22.24 -17.33
CA LYS A 20 16.90 -21.15 -18.30
C LYS A 20 15.40 -20.98 -18.57
N GLN A 21 14.65 -22.07 -18.71
CA GLN A 21 13.20 -22.01 -18.87
C GLN A 21 12.53 -21.40 -17.64
N GLN A 22 12.91 -21.83 -16.44
CA GLN A 22 12.36 -21.32 -15.19
C GLN A 22 12.75 -19.85 -14.93
N TYR A 23 13.96 -19.43 -15.30
CA TYR A 23 14.40 -18.02 -15.25
C TYR A 23 13.61 -17.14 -16.23
N ASN A 24 13.39 -17.60 -17.46
CA ASN A 24 12.62 -16.86 -18.47
C ASN A 24 11.14 -16.72 -18.08
N MET A 25 10.59 -17.76 -17.47
CA MET A 25 9.23 -17.78 -16.92
C MET A 25 9.06 -16.80 -15.77
N ASN A 26 9.98 -16.79 -14.81
CA ASN A 26 9.97 -15.83 -13.71
C ASN A 26 10.10 -14.38 -14.18
N ASN A 27 10.86 -14.15 -15.25
CA ASN A 27 10.98 -12.83 -15.87
C ASN A 27 9.67 -12.39 -16.53
N LEU A 28 9.05 -13.26 -17.35
CA LEU A 28 7.77 -12.97 -18.00
C LEU A 28 6.63 -12.71 -16.99
N LEU A 29 6.54 -13.51 -15.92
CA LEU A 29 5.56 -13.29 -14.86
C LEU A 29 5.81 -11.98 -14.11
N THR A 30 7.07 -11.60 -13.92
CA THR A 30 7.44 -10.29 -13.36
C THR A 30 6.96 -9.18 -14.27
N THR A 31 7.31 -9.23 -15.56
CA THR A 31 6.86 -8.24 -16.56
C THR A 31 5.33 -8.13 -16.59
N LEU A 32 4.61 -9.25 -16.60
CA LEU A 32 3.15 -9.26 -16.54
C LEU A 32 2.62 -8.58 -15.27
N SER A 33 3.19 -8.89 -14.11
CA SER A 33 2.81 -8.28 -12.82
C SER A 33 2.99 -6.76 -12.85
N PHE A 34 4.11 -6.28 -13.39
CA PHE A 34 4.37 -4.85 -13.58
C PHE A 34 3.37 -4.20 -14.54
N SER A 35 3.07 -4.86 -15.67
CA SER A 35 2.12 -4.35 -16.66
C SER A 35 0.70 -4.22 -16.11
N ILE A 36 0.21 -5.24 -15.39
CA ILE A 36 -1.10 -5.20 -14.71
C ILE A 36 -1.11 -4.10 -13.65
N TYR A 37 -0.03 -3.99 -12.89
CA TYR A 37 0.08 -3.03 -11.80
C TYR A 37 -0.01 -1.58 -12.28
N PHE A 38 0.82 -1.20 -13.26
CA PHE A 38 0.88 0.17 -13.78
C PHE A 38 -0.28 0.52 -14.71
N ASN A 39 -0.90 -0.48 -15.34
CA ASN A 39 -2.01 -0.27 -16.29
C ASN A 39 -3.29 -0.96 -15.77
N LYS A 40 -3.89 -0.40 -14.72
CA LYS A 40 -5.09 -0.97 -14.09
C LYS A 40 -6.25 -1.10 -15.09
N GLY A 41 -6.80 -2.31 -15.21
CA GLY A 41 -8.00 -2.58 -16.00
C GLY A 41 -7.76 -2.67 -17.52
N VAL A 42 -6.52 -2.72 -18.00
CA VAL A 42 -6.23 -2.85 -19.45
C VAL A 42 -6.14 -4.29 -19.95
N TYR A 43 -6.18 -5.26 -19.03
CA TYR A 43 -6.11 -6.68 -19.35
C TYR A 43 -7.49 -7.34 -19.22
N ALA A 44 -7.83 -8.15 -20.22
CA ALA A 44 -8.94 -9.08 -20.20
C ALA A 44 -8.41 -10.51 -20.00
N LEU A 45 -9.08 -11.28 -19.14
CA LEU A 45 -8.76 -12.70 -18.99
C LEU A 45 -9.59 -13.50 -19.99
N LEU A 46 -8.99 -14.51 -20.63
CA LEU A 46 -9.70 -15.53 -21.40
C LEU A 46 -9.58 -16.88 -20.68
N LEU A 47 -10.66 -17.31 -20.04
CA LEU A 47 -10.67 -18.46 -19.15
C LEU A 47 -11.41 -19.64 -19.77
N GLY A 48 -10.71 -20.78 -19.91
CA GLY A 48 -11.29 -22.05 -20.36
C GLY A 48 -11.47 -23.06 -19.23
N SER A 49 -11.90 -24.27 -19.56
CA SER A 49 -12.32 -25.28 -18.58
C SER A 49 -11.20 -25.72 -17.64
N GLY A 50 -9.93 -25.48 -18.01
CA GLY A 50 -8.78 -25.80 -17.18
C GLY A 50 -8.76 -25.08 -15.83
N ILE A 51 -9.41 -23.92 -15.68
CA ILE A 51 -9.46 -23.19 -14.40
C ILE A 51 -10.35 -23.89 -13.35
N SER A 52 -11.38 -24.60 -13.79
CA SER A 52 -12.37 -25.26 -12.91
C SER A 52 -11.98 -26.71 -12.56
N ARG A 53 -10.86 -27.22 -13.09
CA ARG A 53 -10.43 -28.61 -12.90
C ARG A 53 -10.12 -28.95 -11.44
N SER A 54 -9.51 -28.03 -10.68
CA SER A 54 -9.22 -28.26 -9.25
C SER A 54 -10.46 -28.18 -8.37
N ALA A 55 -11.57 -27.62 -8.86
CA ALA A 55 -12.87 -27.70 -8.21
C ALA A 55 -13.59 -29.04 -8.47
N GLY A 56 -12.98 -29.99 -9.18
CA GLY A 56 -13.63 -31.24 -9.55
C GLY A 56 -14.64 -31.10 -10.70
N ILE A 57 -14.68 -29.95 -11.40
CA ILE A 57 -15.47 -29.83 -12.62
C ILE A 57 -14.69 -30.48 -13.78
N PRO A 58 -15.26 -31.50 -14.44
CA PRO A 58 -14.59 -32.18 -15.55
C PRO A 58 -14.41 -31.25 -16.75
N THR A 59 -13.34 -31.46 -17.51
CA THR A 59 -13.18 -30.78 -18.80
C THR A 59 -14.22 -31.28 -19.81
N GLY A 60 -14.45 -30.54 -20.90
CA GLY A 60 -15.38 -30.96 -21.96
C GLY A 60 -15.10 -32.38 -22.47
N TRP A 61 -13.82 -32.75 -22.62
CA TRP A 61 -13.43 -34.10 -23.02
C TRP A 61 -13.75 -35.15 -21.96
N ASN A 62 -13.56 -34.84 -20.67
CA ASN A 62 -13.89 -35.78 -19.60
C ASN A 62 -15.40 -36.02 -19.50
N ILE A 63 -16.22 -35.01 -19.77
CA ILE A 63 -17.68 -35.18 -19.88
C ILE A 63 -18.01 -36.14 -21.03
N VAL A 64 -17.39 -35.96 -22.20
CA VAL A 64 -17.54 -36.87 -23.34
C VAL A 64 -17.21 -38.31 -22.97
N THR A 65 -16.07 -38.53 -22.33
CA THR A 65 -15.65 -39.86 -21.88
C THR A 65 -16.68 -40.50 -20.95
N ASP A 66 -17.21 -39.75 -19.98
CA ASP A 66 -18.23 -40.23 -19.04
C ASP A 66 -19.56 -40.55 -19.73
N LEU A 67 -19.99 -39.72 -20.69
CA LEU A 67 -21.19 -39.97 -21.48
C LEU A 67 -21.07 -41.24 -22.34
N ILE A 68 -19.89 -41.51 -22.91
CA ILE A 68 -19.62 -42.77 -23.64
C ILE A 68 -19.72 -43.97 -22.69
N HIS A 69 -19.17 -43.87 -21.48
CA HIS A 69 -19.30 -44.94 -20.48
C HIS A 69 -20.77 -45.20 -20.13
N LYS A 70 -21.58 -44.16 -19.95
CA LYS A 70 -23.02 -44.29 -19.67
C LYS A 70 -23.77 -44.96 -20.82
N LEU A 71 -23.44 -44.60 -22.07
CA LEU A 71 -23.97 -45.26 -23.26
C LEU A 71 -23.60 -46.75 -23.27
N ALA A 72 -22.34 -47.09 -23.03
CA ALA A 72 -21.89 -48.46 -23.06
C ALA A 72 -22.56 -49.37 -22.04
N VAL A 73 -22.82 -48.85 -20.84
CA VAL A 73 -23.57 -49.56 -19.79
C VAL A 73 -24.99 -49.88 -20.28
N GLN A 74 -25.66 -48.97 -21.01
CA GLN A 74 -26.97 -49.27 -21.60
C GLN A 74 -26.92 -50.39 -22.66
N TYR A 75 -25.81 -50.49 -23.39
CA TYR A 75 -25.55 -51.57 -24.35
C TYR A 75 -25.01 -52.86 -23.69
N GLY A 76 -25.02 -52.96 -22.36
CA GLY A 76 -24.58 -54.14 -21.62
C GLY A 76 -23.07 -54.35 -21.62
N THR A 77 -22.28 -53.35 -22.03
CA THR A 77 -20.81 -53.40 -21.98
C THR A 77 -20.32 -52.61 -20.76
N SER A 78 -19.76 -53.32 -19.79
CA SER A 78 -19.12 -52.73 -18.59
C SER A 78 -17.60 -52.78 -18.71
N ASN A 79 -16.91 -51.75 -18.20
CA ASN A 79 -15.44 -51.58 -18.27
C ASN A 79 -14.87 -51.47 -19.69
N ILE A 80 -15.01 -50.29 -20.30
CA ILE A 80 -14.31 -49.95 -21.53
C ILE A 80 -12.94 -49.38 -21.19
N ASP A 81 -11.86 -50.02 -21.64
CA ASP A 81 -10.48 -49.51 -21.48
C ASP A 81 -10.19 -48.30 -22.37
N ASN A 82 -10.81 -48.23 -23.56
CA ASN A 82 -10.68 -47.10 -24.49
C ASN A 82 -12.06 -46.66 -25.02
N PRO A 83 -12.70 -45.67 -24.37
CA PRO A 83 -14.03 -45.17 -24.73
C PRO A 83 -14.14 -44.73 -26.18
N GLU A 84 -13.07 -44.15 -26.74
CA GLU A 84 -13.07 -43.66 -28.11
C GLU A 84 -13.17 -44.80 -29.12
N LYS A 85 -12.34 -45.84 -28.96
CA LYS A 85 -12.39 -47.02 -29.82
C LYS A 85 -13.71 -47.75 -29.72
N TRP A 86 -14.27 -47.88 -28.52
CA TRP A 86 -15.57 -48.52 -28.36
C TRP A 86 -16.66 -47.75 -29.10
N PHE A 87 -16.66 -46.42 -29.01
CA PHE A 87 -17.63 -45.59 -29.71
C PHE A 87 -17.49 -45.72 -31.24
N GLU A 88 -16.25 -45.68 -31.75
CA GLU A 88 -15.97 -45.89 -33.19
C GLU A 88 -16.39 -47.27 -33.68
N GLU A 89 -16.14 -48.34 -32.91
CA GLU A 89 -16.53 -49.71 -33.27
C GLU A 89 -18.04 -49.92 -33.27
N GLN A 90 -18.78 -49.25 -32.37
CA GLN A 90 -20.23 -49.38 -32.28
C GLN A 90 -20.98 -48.53 -33.32
N TYR A 91 -20.53 -47.30 -33.56
CA TYR A 91 -21.26 -46.32 -34.36
C TYR A 91 -20.63 -46.00 -35.71
N GLY A 92 -19.38 -46.43 -35.95
CA GLY A 92 -18.66 -46.20 -37.21
C GLY A 92 -18.24 -44.75 -37.44
N GLU A 93 -18.31 -43.90 -36.40
CA GLU A 93 -17.94 -42.49 -36.43
C GLU A 93 -17.10 -42.14 -35.19
N SER A 94 -16.15 -41.21 -35.33
CA SER A 94 -15.32 -40.78 -34.20
C SER A 94 -16.14 -40.03 -33.15
N PRO A 95 -15.86 -40.23 -31.85
CA PRO A 95 -16.58 -39.56 -30.79
C PRO A 95 -16.32 -38.06 -30.85
N ASN A 96 -17.38 -37.27 -30.96
CA ASN A 96 -17.33 -35.85 -30.71
C ASN A 96 -18.50 -35.44 -29.82
N TYR A 97 -18.38 -34.26 -29.21
CA TYR A 97 -19.35 -33.78 -28.22
C TYR A 97 -20.77 -33.72 -28.81
N SER A 98 -20.88 -33.31 -30.06
CA SER A 98 -22.13 -33.15 -30.83
C SER A 98 -22.81 -34.48 -31.14
N THR A 99 -22.04 -35.46 -31.63
CA THR A 99 -22.54 -36.77 -32.03
C THR A 99 -23.07 -37.49 -30.80
N ILE A 100 -22.33 -37.51 -29.71
CA ILE A 100 -22.72 -38.19 -28.48
C ILE A 100 -23.99 -37.57 -27.87
N LEU A 101 -24.05 -36.24 -27.77
CA LEU A 101 -25.24 -35.58 -27.22
C LEU A 101 -26.47 -35.81 -28.07
N SER A 102 -26.36 -35.78 -29.41
CA SER A 102 -27.49 -36.00 -30.31
C SER A 102 -28.10 -37.41 -30.20
N LYS A 103 -27.30 -38.40 -29.76
CA LYS A 103 -27.73 -39.78 -29.55
C LYS A 103 -28.37 -39.99 -28.17
N LEU A 104 -27.98 -39.20 -27.18
CA LEU A 104 -28.48 -39.30 -25.80
C LEU A 104 -29.77 -38.51 -25.58
N VAL A 105 -29.86 -37.32 -26.16
CA VAL A 105 -30.95 -36.38 -25.93
C VAL A 105 -31.35 -35.70 -27.22
N HIS A 106 -32.66 -35.55 -27.44
CA HIS A 106 -33.19 -35.02 -28.70
C HIS A 106 -33.59 -33.54 -28.58
N THR A 107 -33.83 -33.07 -27.36
CA THR A 107 -34.20 -31.66 -27.10
C THR A 107 -33.09 -30.91 -26.37
N GLN A 108 -33.07 -29.60 -26.55
CA GLN A 108 -32.09 -28.71 -25.93
C GLN A 108 -32.29 -28.60 -24.40
N THR A 109 -33.53 -28.73 -23.93
CA THR A 109 -33.86 -28.77 -22.49
C THR A 109 -33.37 -30.06 -21.82
N GLU A 110 -33.48 -31.21 -22.47
CA GLU A 110 -32.93 -32.48 -21.96
C GLU A 110 -31.40 -32.43 -21.87
N ARG A 111 -30.75 -31.75 -22.83
CA ARG A 111 -29.31 -31.52 -22.80
C ARG A 111 -28.86 -30.72 -21.58
N VAL A 112 -29.59 -29.66 -21.21
CA VAL A 112 -29.33 -28.91 -19.97
C VAL A 112 -29.42 -29.84 -18.77
N ASN A 113 -30.49 -30.62 -18.66
CA ASN A 113 -30.69 -31.53 -17.52
C ASN A 113 -29.63 -32.64 -17.46
N LEU A 114 -29.12 -33.10 -18.61
CA LEU A 114 -28.03 -34.07 -18.69
C LEU A 114 -26.71 -33.49 -18.18
N LEU A 115 -26.44 -32.21 -18.47
CA LEU A 115 -25.16 -31.57 -18.13
C LEU A 115 -25.14 -30.92 -16.75
N LYS A 116 -26.30 -30.49 -16.24
CA LYS A 116 -26.46 -29.82 -14.95
C LYS A 116 -25.75 -30.52 -13.78
N PRO A 117 -25.79 -31.86 -13.62
CA PRO A 117 -25.09 -32.57 -12.54
C PRO A 117 -23.57 -32.46 -12.57
N TYR A 118 -22.95 -32.11 -13.71
CA TYR A 118 -21.49 -31.91 -13.78
C TYR A 118 -21.07 -30.54 -13.22
N PHE A 119 -21.98 -29.58 -13.13
CA PHE A 119 -21.69 -28.20 -12.69
C PHE A 119 -22.24 -27.88 -11.30
N GLU A 120 -23.37 -28.48 -10.92
CA GLU A 120 -23.97 -28.30 -9.60
C GLU A 120 -23.49 -29.35 -8.60
N PRO A 121 -23.11 -28.97 -7.37
CA PRO A 121 -22.68 -29.93 -6.37
C PRO A 121 -23.84 -30.72 -5.78
N ASN A 122 -23.60 -32.01 -5.51
CA ASN A 122 -24.44 -32.85 -4.65
C ASN A 122 -23.99 -32.78 -3.18
N GLU A 123 -24.73 -33.39 -2.25
CA GLU A 123 -24.46 -33.32 -0.80
C GLU A 123 -23.04 -33.80 -0.43
N GLU A 124 -22.57 -34.90 -1.04
CA GLU A 124 -21.22 -35.46 -0.80
C GLU A 124 -20.12 -34.56 -1.37
N GLU A 125 -20.36 -33.92 -2.52
CA GLU A 125 -19.42 -32.97 -3.14
C GLU A 125 -19.29 -31.69 -2.31
N ILE A 126 -20.37 -31.22 -1.67
CA ILE A 126 -20.35 -30.07 -0.74
C ILE A 126 -19.50 -30.41 0.48
N GLU A 127 -19.68 -31.59 1.08
CA GLU A 127 -18.88 -32.04 2.23
C GLU A 127 -17.38 -32.13 1.91
N ASN A 128 -17.04 -32.43 0.66
CA ASN A 128 -15.66 -32.53 0.18
C ASN A 128 -15.10 -31.22 -0.43
N HIS A 129 -15.82 -30.10 -0.33
CA HIS A 129 -15.43 -28.80 -0.93
C HIS A 129 -15.20 -28.85 -2.45
N LEU A 130 -15.96 -29.68 -3.17
CA LEU A 130 -15.96 -29.74 -4.63
C LEU A 130 -17.01 -28.78 -5.22
N LYS A 131 -16.76 -28.35 -6.46
CA LYS A 131 -17.55 -27.38 -7.23
C LYS A 131 -17.77 -26.05 -6.47
N GLU A 132 -16.79 -25.69 -5.67
CA GLU A 132 -16.62 -24.37 -5.06
C GLU A 132 -15.55 -23.56 -5.82
N PRO A 133 -15.55 -22.22 -5.72
CA PRO A 133 -14.50 -21.40 -6.29
C PRO A 133 -13.10 -21.89 -5.87
N THR A 134 -12.20 -22.04 -6.84
CA THR A 134 -10.81 -22.45 -6.56
C THR A 134 -9.96 -21.29 -6.06
N LYS A 135 -8.68 -21.55 -5.75
CA LYS A 135 -7.72 -20.47 -5.41
C LYS A 135 -7.56 -19.49 -6.57
N ALA A 136 -7.54 -19.97 -7.82
CA ALA A 136 -7.51 -19.13 -9.01
C ALA A 136 -8.70 -18.16 -9.07
N HIS A 137 -9.92 -18.68 -8.86
CA HIS A 137 -11.14 -17.86 -8.87
C HIS A 137 -11.09 -16.76 -7.80
N ARG A 138 -10.69 -17.12 -6.56
CA ARG A 138 -10.57 -16.16 -5.46
C ARG A 138 -9.46 -15.13 -5.72
N ALA A 139 -8.33 -15.53 -6.30
CA ALA A 139 -7.25 -14.62 -6.66
C ALA A 139 -7.67 -13.62 -7.76
N ILE A 140 -8.41 -14.09 -8.77
CA ILE A 140 -9.01 -13.22 -9.80
C ILE A 140 -10.00 -12.25 -9.17
N ALA A 141 -10.86 -12.72 -8.25
CA ALA A 141 -11.81 -11.87 -7.55
C ALA A 141 -11.12 -10.79 -6.69
N GLN A 142 -9.97 -11.11 -6.07
CA GLN A 142 -9.16 -10.12 -5.36
C GLN A 142 -8.56 -9.07 -6.33
N LEU A 143 -7.98 -9.52 -7.46
CA LEU A 143 -7.49 -8.61 -8.50
C LEU A 143 -8.60 -7.72 -9.07
N ALA A 144 -9.83 -8.25 -9.15
CA ALA A 144 -11.02 -7.52 -9.57
C ALA A 144 -11.41 -6.43 -8.56
N LYS A 145 -11.42 -6.79 -7.28
CA LYS A 145 -11.75 -5.88 -6.17
C LYS A 145 -10.85 -4.65 -6.13
N ASP A 146 -9.56 -4.84 -6.41
CA ASP A 146 -8.58 -3.75 -6.42
C ASP A 146 -8.51 -3.02 -7.78
N GLY A 147 -9.37 -3.40 -8.73
CA GLY A 147 -9.57 -2.74 -10.02
C GLY A 147 -8.53 -3.08 -11.09
N TYR A 148 -7.68 -4.08 -10.84
CA TYR A 148 -6.63 -4.51 -11.78
C TYR A 148 -7.21 -5.25 -12.99
N ILE A 149 -8.23 -6.09 -12.76
CA ILE A 149 -8.96 -6.83 -13.80
C ILE A 149 -10.43 -6.41 -13.75
N LYS A 150 -11.04 -6.13 -14.89
CA LYS A 150 -12.45 -5.70 -14.98
C LYS A 150 -13.28 -6.52 -15.97
N LEU A 151 -12.63 -7.40 -16.72
CA LEU A 151 -13.22 -8.09 -17.85
C LEU A 151 -12.70 -9.51 -17.95
N VAL A 152 -13.63 -10.45 -18.05
CA VAL A 152 -13.35 -11.86 -18.29
C VAL A 152 -14.18 -12.33 -19.47
N LEU A 153 -13.50 -12.92 -20.44
CA LEU A 153 -14.06 -13.79 -21.46
C LEU A 153 -13.95 -15.22 -20.96
N THR A 154 -15.01 -16.02 -21.06
CA THR A 154 -14.93 -17.43 -20.69
C THR A 154 -15.74 -18.33 -21.62
N THR A 155 -15.20 -19.53 -21.84
CA THR A 155 -15.89 -20.64 -22.53
C THR A 155 -16.55 -21.58 -21.53
N ASN A 156 -16.49 -21.29 -20.23
CA ASN A 156 -17.03 -22.15 -19.18
C ASN A 156 -18.50 -21.85 -18.94
N PHE A 157 -19.25 -22.92 -18.65
CA PHE A 157 -20.65 -22.82 -18.30
C PHE A 157 -20.86 -22.63 -16.79
N ASP A 158 -19.92 -23.10 -15.96
CA ASP A 158 -20.02 -23.00 -14.50
C ASP A 158 -20.12 -21.55 -14.01
N ARG A 159 -20.53 -21.38 -12.74
CA ARG A 159 -20.71 -20.08 -12.10
C ARG A 159 -19.71 -19.82 -10.97
N LEU A 160 -18.54 -20.48 -11.01
CA LEU A 160 -17.56 -20.41 -9.92
C LEU A 160 -16.92 -19.03 -9.80
N LEU A 161 -16.67 -18.35 -10.93
CA LEU A 161 -16.11 -17.00 -10.93
C LEU A 161 -17.12 -15.98 -10.38
N GLU A 162 -18.40 -16.11 -10.76
CA GLU A 162 -19.49 -15.29 -10.28
C GLU A 162 -19.59 -15.37 -8.75
N LYS A 163 -19.60 -16.60 -8.20
CA LYS A 163 -19.59 -16.82 -6.75
C LYS A 163 -18.37 -16.19 -6.07
N ALA A 164 -17.17 -16.35 -6.65
CA ALA A 164 -15.95 -15.76 -6.10
C ALA A 164 -15.99 -14.23 -6.06
N LEU A 165 -16.61 -13.60 -7.07
CA LEU A 165 -16.79 -12.14 -7.13
C LEU A 165 -17.83 -11.67 -6.10
N GLU A 166 -18.93 -12.41 -5.95
CA GLU A 166 -19.95 -12.13 -4.94
C GLU A 166 -19.38 -12.21 -3.52
N ASP A 167 -18.53 -13.20 -3.22
CA ASP A 167 -17.84 -13.36 -1.93
C ASP A 167 -17.01 -12.13 -1.53
N VAL A 168 -16.47 -11.39 -2.51
CA VAL A 168 -15.68 -10.17 -2.27
C VAL A 168 -16.51 -8.88 -2.40
N GLY A 169 -17.82 -8.99 -2.63
CA GLY A 169 -18.78 -7.89 -2.72
C GLY A 169 -18.92 -7.26 -4.11
N ILE A 170 -18.51 -7.97 -5.18
CA ILE A 170 -18.64 -7.52 -6.56
C ILE A 170 -19.84 -8.23 -7.20
N ILE A 171 -20.76 -7.45 -7.77
CA ILE A 171 -21.85 -7.97 -8.58
C ILE A 171 -21.45 -7.80 -10.06
N PRO A 172 -21.11 -8.88 -10.79
CA PRO A 172 -20.67 -8.78 -12.17
C PRO A 172 -21.85 -8.57 -13.13
N GLN A 173 -21.60 -7.84 -14.21
CA GLN A 173 -22.45 -7.86 -15.40
C GLN A 173 -22.12 -9.12 -16.21
N VAL A 174 -23.10 -9.99 -16.42
CA VAL A 174 -22.91 -11.24 -17.18
C VAL A 174 -23.59 -11.12 -18.54
N ILE A 175 -22.84 -11.36 -19.61
CA ILE A 175 -23.31 -11.38 -21.00
C ILE A 175 -23.18 -12.82 -21.49
N CYS A 176 -24.30 -13.48 -21.74
CA CYS A 176 -24.34 -14.88 -22.19
C CYS A 176 -24.80 -15.02 -23.64
N HIS A 177 -25.50 -14.02 -24.18
CA HIS A 177 -26.07 -14.04 -25.53
C HIS A 177 -25.84 -12.71 -26.27
N SER A 178 -25.99 -12.74 -27.59
CA SER A 178 -25.89 -11.55 -28.44
C SER A 178 -26.90 -10.46 -28.07
N ASP A 179 -28.07 -10.85 -27.57
CA ASP A 179 -29.15 -9.92 -27.22
C ASP A 179 -28.84 -9.16 -25.92
N ASP A 180 -28.10 -9.78 -25.00
CA ASP A 180 -27.68 -9.17 -23.74
C ASP A 180 -26.77 -7.95 -23.96
N ILE A 181 -26.09 -7.90 -25.11
CA ILE A 181 -25.14 -6.84 -25.47
C ILE A 181 -25.82 -5.46 -25.58
N ASP A 182 -27.06 -5.37 -26.05
CA ASP A 182 -27.74 -4.06 -26.19
C ASP A 182 -28.20 -3.49 -24.86
N GLY A 183 -28.56 -4.37 -23.92
CA GLY A 183 -28.97 -3.99 -22.57
C GLY A 183 -27.79 -3.82 -21.61
N ALA A 184 -26.60 -4.24 -22.00
CA ALA A 184 -25.40 -4.18 -21.18
C ALA A 184 -24.90 -2.76 -20.98
N ILE A 185 -24.47 -2.45 -19.75
CA ILE A 185 -23.71 -1.25 -19.46
C ILE A 185 -22.41 -1.30 -20.28
N PRO A 186 -22.03 -0.24 -21.00
CA PRO A 186 -20.79 -0.20 -21.74
C PRO A 186 -19.58 -0.58 -20.87
N LEU A 187 -18.64 -1.35 -21.43
CA LEU A 187 -17.46 -1.89 -20.72
C LEU A 187 -16.68 -0.82 -19.93
N VAL A 188 -16.63 0.41 -20.42
CA VAL A 188 -15.95 1.55 -19.78
C VAL A 188 -16.61 2.03 -18.47
N HIS A 189 -17.89 1.72 -18.27
CA HIS A 189 -18.69 2.14 -17.12
C HIS A 189 -19.09 0.96 -16.22
N ALA A 190 -19.04 -0.27 -16.74
CA ALA A 190 -19.30 -1.46 -15.95
C ALA A 190 -18.20 -1.67 -14.88
N GLY A 191 -18.60 -2.08 -13.68
CA GLY A 191 -17.65 -2.38 -12.60
C GLY A 191 -16.79 -3.61 -12.92
N PHE A 192 -17.45 -4.73 -13.22
CA PHE A 192 -16.83 -5.97 -13.69
C PHE A 192 -17.75 -6.65 -14.70
N THR A 193 -17.23 -7.11 -15.82
CA THR A 193 -18.01 -7.80 -16.87
C THR A 193 -17.48 -9.21 -17.11
N ILE A 194 -18.38 -10.18 -17.18
CA ILE A 194 -18.12 -11.56 -17.62
C ILE A 194 -18.86 -11.77 -18.93
N VAL A 195 -18.14 -12.18 -19.97
CA VAL A 195 -18.71 -12.57 -21.26
C VAL A 195 -18.55 -14.08 -21.39
N LYS A 196 -19.66 -14.80 -21.28
CA LYS A 196 -19.71 -16.26 -21.46
C LYS A 196 -19.96 -16.53 -22.94
N ILE A 197 -18.87 -16.72 -23.70
CA ILE A 197 -18.90 -16.80 -25.17
C ILE A 197 -19.78 -17.97 -25.63
N ASN A 198 -19.73 -19.07 -24.89
CA ASN A 198 -20.48 -20.29 -25.19
C ASN A 198 -21.87 -20.30 -24.52
N GLY A 199 -22.24 -19.25 -23.79
CA GLY A 199 -23.48 -19.20 -23.02
C GLY A 199 -23.35 -19.77 -21.60
N ASP A 200 -24.49 -20.04 -20.97
CA ASP A 200 -24.62 -20.53 -19.59
C ASP A 200 -25.43 -21.83 -19.58
N TYR A 201 -25.07 -22.81 -18.74
CA TYR A 201 -25.79 -24.09 -18.69
C TYR A 201 -27.25 -23.94 -18.24
N ILE A 202 -27.60 -22.84 -17.57
CA ILE A 202 -28.97 -22.57 -17.13
C ILE A 202 -29.85 -22.14 -18.32
N ASP A 203 -29.25 -21.55 -19.36
CA ASP A 203 -29.96 -21.20 -20.59
C ASP A 203 -29.88 -22.37 -21.57
N CYS A 204 -30.98 -22.67 -22.26
CA CYS A 204 -30.96 -23.72 -23.29
C CYS A 204 -30.06 -23.35 -24.47
N ARG A 205 -29.81 -22.06 -24.74
CA ARG A 205 -29.13 -21.56 -25.96
C ARG A 205 -27.60 -21.67 -25.95
N PHE A 206 -26.99 -22.42 -25.03
CA PHE A 206 -25.54 -22.56 -24.94
C PHE A 206 -24.95 -23.40 -26.08
N LEU A 207 -23.75 -23.02 -26.53
CA LEU A 207 -23.00 -23.57 -27.66
C LEU A 207 -21.98 -24.57 -27.14
N ASN A 208 -22.11 -25.85 -27.53
CA ASN A 208 -21.24 -26.91 -27.02
C ASN A 208 -20.79 -27.92 -28.07
N THR A 209 -21.24 -27.76 -29.32
CA THR A 209 -20.85 -28.61 -30.45
C THR A 209 -19.76 -27.95 -31.30
N GLU A 210 -18.93 -28.74 -31.99
CA GLU A 210 -17.89 -28.19 -32.89
C GLU A 210 -18.47 -27.28 -33.97
N ASP A 211 -19.65 -27.61 -34.51
CA ASP A 211 -20.33 -26.81 -35.52
C ASP A 211 -20.84 -25.48 -34.95
N GLU A 212 -21.35 -25.47 -33.71
CA GLU A 212 -21.78 -24.25 -33.00
C GLU A 212 -20.59 -23.36 -32.59
N LEU A 213 -19.42 -23.94 -32.31
CA LEU A 213 -18.19 -23.22 -31.95
C LEU A 213 -17.36 -22.79 -33.18
N ALA A 214 -17.73 -23.26 -34.37
CA ALA A 214 -17.07 -22.87 -35.61
C ALA A 214 -17.40 -21.42 -36.00
N ASP A 215 -18.63 -20.96 -35.70
CA ASP A 215 -19.09 -19.62 -36.04
C ASP A 215 -20.04 -19.03 -35.01
N TYR A 216 -19.64 -17.90 -34.41
CA TYR A 216 -20.47 -17.17 -33.45
C TYR A 216 -21.40 -16.16 -34.14
N PRO A 217 -22.52 -15.73 -33.52
CA PRO A 217 -23.33 -14.64 -34.06
C PRO A 217 -22.50 -13.36 -34.29
N ASP A 218 -22.71 -12.66 -35.41
CA ASP A 218 -21.86 -11.53 -35.83
C ASP A 218 -21.74 -10.45 -34.75
N LYS A 219 -22.83 -10.17 -34.03
CA LYS A 219 -22.83 -9.20 -32.94
C LYS A 219 -21.92 -9.60 -31.78
N LEU A 220 -21.85 -10.90 -31.45
CA LEU A 220 -20.93 -11.41 -30.44
C LEU A 220 -19.49 -11.39 -30.96
N LYS A 221 -19.27 -11.75 -32.24
CA LYS A 221 -17.96 -11.65 -32.88
C LYS A 221 -17.42 -10.22 -32.81
N ASP A 222 -18.22 -9.23 -33.20
CA ASP A 222 -17.83 -7.82 -33.19
C ASP A 222 -17.52 -7.34 -31.77
N TYR A 223 -18.31 -7.77 -30.79
CA TYR A 223 -18.10 -7.42 -29.39
C TYR A 223 -16.80 -8.00 -28.82
N VAL A 224 -16.53 -9.30 -29.07
CA VAL A 224 -15.28 -9.94 -28.66
C VAL A 224 -14.08 -9.36 -29.42
N LEU A 225 -14.23 -9.09 -30.71
CA LEU A 225 -13.20 -8.45 -31.53
C LEU A 225 -12.82 -7.08 -30.99
N ARG A 226 -13.82 -6.28 -30.58
CA ARG A 226 -13.60 -5.00 -29.92
C ARG A 226 -12.79 -5.16 -28.63
N ILE A 227 -13.14 -6.14 -27.78
CA ILE A 227 -12.40 -6.43 -26.55
C ILE A 227 -10.94 -6.80 -26.86
N VAL A 228 -10.69 -7.70 -27.80
CA VAL A 228 -9.31 -8.13 -28.14
C VAL A 228 -8.48 -6.99 -28.77
N ASN A 229 -9.13 -6.02 -29.44
CA ASN A 229 -8.47 -4.83 -29.97
C ASN A 229 -8.15 -3.77 -28.90
N GLU A 230 -8.98 -3.64 -27.87
CA GLU A 230 -8.85 -2.63 -26.82
C GLU A 230 -7.98 -3.10 -25.63
N PHE A 231 -7.95 -4.40 -25.34
CA PHE A 231 -7.33 -4.98 -24.15
C PHE A 231 -6.13 -5.91 -24.48
N GLY A 232 -5.23 -6.05 -23.52
CA GLY A 232 -4.26 -7.16 -23.50
C GLY A 232 -4.99 -8.44 -23.09
N VAL A 233 -4.70 -9.57 -23.73
CA VAL A 233 -5.38 -10.84 -23.44
C VAL A 233 -4.46 -11.75 -22.64
N ILE A 234 -4.96 -12.26 -21.50
CA ILE A 234 -4.27 -13.29 -20.70
C ILE A 234 -5.11 -14.56 -20.74
N THR A 235 -4.64 -15.62 -21.38
CA THR A 235 -5.39 -16.88 -21.43
C THR A 235 -5.05 -17.78 -20.25
N CYS A 236 -6.01 -18.55 -19.74
CA CYS A 236 -5.75 -19.62 -18.78
C CYS A 236 -6.75 -20.77 -18.95
N GLY A 237 -6.24 -22.00 -19.02
CA GLY A 237 -7.09 -23.19 -19.14
C GLY A 237 -7.81 -23.32 -20.49
N TRP A 238 -7.36 -22.63 -21.54
CA TRP A 238 -7.90 -22.68 -22.91
C TRP A 238 -6.80 -23.07 -23.90
N SER A 239 -7.04 -24.12 -24.70
CA SER A 239 -6.06 -24.65 -25.68
C SER A 239 -6.19 -24.06 -27.08
N GLY A 240 -7.39 -23.57 -27.44
CA GLY A 240 -7.70 -23.07 -28.78
C GLY A 240 -7.72 -24.11 -29.90
N GLU A 241 -7.58 -25.41 -29.61
CA GLU A 241 -7.56 -26.45 -30.65
C GLU A 241 -8.93 -26.65 -31.31
N TRP A 242 -10.00 -26.61 -30.50
CA TRP A 242 -11.36 -26.95 -30.93
C TRP A 242 -12.24 -25.71 -31.15
N ASP A 243 -11.90 -24.57 -30.54
CA ASP A 243 -12.66 -23.32 -30.62
C ASP A 243 -12.16 -22.45 -31.80
N LYS A 244 -12.45 -22.91 -33.01
CA LYS A 244 -12.02 -22.24 -34.25
C LYS A 244 -12.61 -20.84 -34.39
N GLY A 245 -13.84 -20.63 -33.93
CA GLY A 245 -14.50 -19.32 -33.95
C GLY A 245 -13.71 -18.27 -33.17
N LEU A 246 -13.29 -18.59 -31.94
CA LEU A 246 -12.61 -17.62 -31.09
C LEU A 246 -11.18 -17.37 -31.56
N VAL A 247 -10.50 -18.42 -32.03
CA VAL A 247 -9.19 -18.31 -32.69
C VAL A 247 -9.28 -17.36 -33.89
N ASN A 248 -10.32 -17.49 -34.73
CA ASN A 248 -10.53 -16.62 -35.88
C ASN A 248 -10.81 -15.17 -35.47
N ILE A 249 -11.64 -14.93 -34.44
CA ILE A 249 -11.87 -13.57 -33.92
C ILE A 249 -10.56 -12.93 -33.44
N ILE A 250 -9.73 -13.66 -32.69
CA ILE A 250 -8.43 -13.14 -32.23
C ILE A 250 -7.51 -12.86 -33.43
N ARG A 251 -7.55 -13.70 -34.47
CA ARG A 251 -6.78 -13.50 -35.72
C ARG A 251 -7.30 -12.33 -36.57
N SER A 252 -8.54 -11.92 -36.39
CA SER A 252 -9.10 -10.72 -37.02
C SER A 252 -8.75 -9.42 -36.30
N SER A 253 -8.07 -9.48 -35.14
CA SER A 253 -7.69 -8.26 -34.41
C SER A 253 -6.65 -7.44 -35.19
N GLU A 254 -6.91 -6.14 -35.31
CA GLU A 254 -6.03 -5.19 -36.00
C GLU A 254 -5.02 -4.54 -35.05
N ASN A 255 -5.43 -4.33 -33.79
CA ASN A 255 -4.69 -3.51 -32.83
C ASN A 255 -4.10 -4.34 -31.68
N ARG A 256 -2.84 -4.07 -31.33
CA ARG A 256 -2.05 -4.82 -30.34
C ARG A 256 -1.48 -3.87 -29.28
N ARG A 257 -2.35 -3.03 -28.69
CA ARG A 257 -1.96 -1.94 -27.76
C ARG A 257 -1.24 -2.42 -26.51
N TYR A 258 -1.64 -3.60 -26.04
CA TYR A 258 -1.09 -4.24 -24.84
C TYR A 258 -0.64 -5.65 -25.19
N GLU A 259 0.52 -6.02 -24.66
CA GLU A 259 1.11 -7.34 -24.86
C GLU A 259 0.17 -8.44 -24.34
N SER A 260 -0.02 -9.50 -25.12
CA SER A 260 -0.89 -10.62 -24.74
C SER A 260 -0.08 -11.82 -24.23
N TYR A 261 -0.63 -12.58 -23.30
CA TYR A 261 0.03 -13.69 -22.62
C TYR A 261 -0.82 -14.95 -22.76
N PHE A 262 -0.29 -15.97 -23.43
CA PHE A 262 -0.98 -17.23 -23.67
C PHE A 262 -0.42 -18.32 -22.77
N THR A 263 -1.18 -18.73 -21.76
CA THR A 263 -0.67 -19.72 -20.80
C THR A 263 -0.90 -21.15 -21.26
N TYR A 264 -0.01 -22.07 -20.86
CA TYR A 264 -0.14 -23.50 -21.15
C TYR A 264 0.42 -24.38 -20.03
N CYS A 265 -0.14 -25.57 -19.86
CA CYS A 265 0.37 -26.61 -18.96
C CYS A 265 1.05 -27.72 -19.79
N ASN A 266 2.20 -28.20 -19.35
CA ASN A 266 3.00 -29.27 -19.99
C ASN A 266 3.48 -28.93 -21.42
N LYS A 267 2.59 -29.02 -22.42
CA LYS A 267 2.89 -28.84 -23.84
C LYS A 267 2.20 -27.58 -24.35
N CYS A 268 2.97 -26.74 -25.02
CA CYS A 268 2.45 -25.56 -25.69
C CYS A 268 1.99 -25.94 -27.10
N GLU A 269 0.67 -25.89 -27.31
CA GLU A 269 0.07 -26.16 -28.62
C GLU A 269 0.46 -25.09 -29.65
N ASN A 270 0.53 -25.51 -30.92
CA ASN A 270 0.97 -24.63 -32.00
C ASN A 270 0.02 -23.44 -32.18
N THR A 271 -1.28 -23.65 -31.99
CA THR A 271 -2.29 -22.58 -32.04
C THR A 271 -1.96 -21.44 -31.07
N LEU A 272 -1.58 -21.76 -29.82
CA LEU A 272 -1.22 -20.74 -28.84
C LEU A 272 0.05 -19.98 -29.21
N LYS A 273 1.06 -20.66 -29.80
CA LYS A 273 2.29 -20.02 -30.28
C LYS A 273 2.01 -19.08 -31.45
N GLU A 274 1.17 -19.50 -32.38
CA GLU A 274 0.77 -18.70 -33.53
C GLU A 274 -0.02 -17.46 -33.08
N LEU A 275 -0.95 -17.62 -32.13
CA LEU A 275 -1.70 -16.51 -31.56
C LEU A 275 -0.81 -15.54 -30.78
N ALA A 276 0.12 -16.05 -29.97
CA ALA A 276 1.10 -15.22 -29.27
C ALA A 276 1.95 -14.41 -30.26
N THR A 277 2.48 -15.07 -31.29
CA THR A 277 3.29 -14.41 -32.34
C THR A 277 2.46 -13.36 -33.07
N PHE A 278 1.24 -13.70 -33.48
CA PHE A 278 0.33 -12.78 -34.14
C PHE A 278 0.08 -11.55 -33.26
N ARG A 279 -0.29 -11.74 -32.00
CA ARG A 279 -0.61 -10.66 -31.06
C ARG A 279 0.61 -9.87 -30.54
N CYS A 280 1.82 -10.15 -31.04
CA CYS A 280 3.07 -9.61 -30.49
C CYS A 280 3.17 -9.83 -28.98
N GLY A 281 2.76 -11.01 -28.52
CA GLY A 281 2.72 -11.44 -27.14
C GLY A 281 3.66 -12.62 -26.84
N ASN A 282 3.53 -13.18 -25.65
CA ASN A 282 4.35 -14.31 -25.20
C ASN A 282 3.51 -15.53 -24.84
N VAL A 283 4.11 -16.71 -25.00
CA VAL A 283 3.62 -17.92 -24.36
C VAL A 283 4.23 -18.04 -22.95
N LEU A 284 3.41 -18.41 -21.97
CA LEU A 284 3.81 -18.52 -20.58
C LEU A 284 3.46 -19.93 -20.08
N ALA A 285 4.46 -20.77 -19.81
CA ALA A 285 4.15 -22.03 -19.13
C ALA A 285 3.62 -21.73 -17.72
N ILE A 286 2.71 -22.57 -17.23
CA ILE A 286 2.21 -22.52 -15.86
C ILE A 286 2.10 -23.95 -15.35
N GLU A 287 2.27 -24.14 -14.04
CA GLU A 287 2.06 -25.44 -13.40
C GLU A 287 0.57 -25.78 -13.37
N ASN A 288 -0.25 -24.85 -12.88
CA ASN A 288 -1.69 -24.91 -12.85
C ASN A 288 -2.26 -23.49 -12.65
N ALA A 289 -3.57 -23.33 -12.86
CA ALA A 289 -4.23 -22.03 -12.76
C ALA A 289 -4.18 -21.45 -11.33
N ASP A 290 -4.32 -22.31 -10.31
CA ASP A 290 -4.34 -21.88 -8.90
C ASP A 290 -3.02 -21.24 -8.48
N SER A 291 -1.89 -21.90 -8.77
CA SER A 291 -0.55 -21.38 -8.51
C SER A 291 -0.28 -20.08 -9.28
N PHE A 292 -0.60 -20.07 -10.58
CA PHE A 292 -0.38 -18.91 -11.44
C PHE A 292 -1.12 -17.64 -10.96
N PHE A 293 -2.43 -17.72 -10.71
CA PHE A 293 -3.19 -16.55 -10.30
C PHE A 293 -2.90 -16.13 -8.86
N THR A 294 -2.59 -17.08 -7.96
CA THR A 294 -2.16 -16.77 -6.59
C THR A 294 -0.85 -15.97 -6.62
N GLU A 295 0.16 -16.46 -7.34
CA GLU A 295 1.46 -15.79 -7.44
C GLU A 295 1.34 -14.43 -8.16
N LEU A 296 0.53 -14.34 -9.21
CA LEU A 296 0.25 -13.08 -9.91
C LEU A 296 -0.39 -12.05 -8.97
N ALA A 297 -1.39 -12.45 -8.20
CA ALA A 297 -2.05 -11.60 -7.22
C ALA A 297 -1.08 -11.14 -6.13
N GLU A 298 -0.29 -12.05 -5.56
CA GLU A 298 0.72 -11.72 -4.55
C GLU A 298 1.74 -10.69 -5.07
N ARG A 299 2.27 -10.87 -6.29
CA ARG A 299 3.23 -9.95 -6.89
C ARG A 299 2.63 -8.56 -7.14
N VAL A 300 1.40 -8.50 -7.68
CA VAL A 300 0.70 -7.22 -7.91
C VAL A 300 0.39 -6.50 -6.58
N MET A 301 -0.03 -7.24 -5.56
CA MET A 301 -0.32 -6.68 -4.23
C MET A 301 0.96 -6.23 -3.51
N ALA A 302 2.08 -6.94 -3.69
CA ALA A 302 3.39 -6.52 -3.19
C ALA A 302 3.85 -5.22 -3.86
N LEU A 303 3.61 -5.04 -5.17
CA LEU A 303 3.88 -3.77 -5.84
C LEU A 303 3.01 -2.64 -5.27
N SER A 304 1.74 -2.92 -4.96
CA SER A 304 0.85 -1.94 -4.32
C SER A 304 1.27 -1.57 -2.90
N SER A 305 1.83 -2.49 -2.12
CA SER A 305 2.31 -2.20 -0.77
C SER A 305 3.61 -1.39 -0.80
N LEU A 306 4.49 -1.67 -1.77
CA LEU A 306 5.71 -0.91 -2.02
C LEU A 306 5.42 0.54 -2.47
N GLU A 307 4.34 0.79 -3.21
CA GLU A 307 3.91 2.15 -3.55
C GLU A 307 3.36 2.93 -2.35
N GLY A 308 3.02 2.25 -1.26
CA GLY A 308 2.84 2.86 0.06
C GLY A 308 4.06 3.65 0.56
N ASN A 309 5.25 3.41 -0.03
CA ASN A 309 6.50 4.11 0.26
C ASN A 309 6.80 5.30 -0.69
N HIS A 310 5.97 5.55 -1.72
CA HIS A 310 6.06 6.81 -2.47
C HIS A 310 5.62 7.98 -1.59
N PRO A 311 6.13 9.21 -1.82
CA PRO A 311 5.72 10.36 -1.03
C PRO A 311 4.20 10.56 -1.16
N LEU A 312 3.45 10.12 -0.15
CA LEU A 312 2.05 10.47 -0.01
C LEU A 312 1.99 11.98 0.00
N SER A 313 1.07 12.56 -0.78
CA SER A 313 0.77 13.97 -0.57
C SER A 313 0.38 14.14 0.90
N LYS A 314 0.85 15.22 1.52
CA LYS A 314 0.59 15.52 2.94
C LYS A 314 -0.88 15.36 3.31
N ASP A 315 -1.79 15.70 2.40
CA ASP A 315 -3.24 15.58 2.58
C ASP A 315 -3.70 14.12 2.63
N ILE A 316 -3.18 13.24 1.76
CA ILE A 316 -3.51 11.81 1.78
C ILE A 316 -3.01 11.15 3.06
N ALA A 317 -1.80 11.48 3.51
CA ALA A 317 -1.24 10.95 4.75
C ALA A 317 -2.09 11.35 5.97
N VAL A 318 -2.50 12.63 6.04
CA VAL A 318 -3.39 13.13 7.09
C VAL A 318 -4.78 12.48 7.04
N GLU A 319 -5.36 12.27 5.86
CA GLU A 319 -6.66 11.59 5.72
C GLU A 319 -6.59 10.09 6.04
N ARG A 320 -5.47 9.41 5.74
CA ARG A 320 -5.22 8.03 6.20
C ARG A 320 -5.12 7.99 7.73
N LEU A 321 -4.35 8.89 8.31
CA LEU A 321 -4.16 9.01 9.76
C LEU A 321 -5.50 9.20 10.49
N LYS A 322 -6.35 10.12 10.03
CA LYS A 322 -7.71 10.33 10.58
C LYS A 322 -8.56 9.07 10.51
N ARG A 323 -8.49 8.32 9.41
CA ARG A 323 -9.24 7.05 9.27
C ARG A 323 -8.73 5.96 10.19
N TYR A 324 -7.45 5.94 10.51
CA TYR A 324 -6.85 4.93 11.37
C TYR A 324 -7.10 5.22 12.85
N ILE A 325 -6.99 6.48 13.27
CA ILE A 325 -7.10 6.86 14.70
C ILE A 325 -8.50 6.62 15.30
N VAL A 326 -9.53 6.57 14.46
CA VAL A 326 -10.92 6.36 14.88
C VAL A 326 -11.19 4.89 15.25
N LYS A 327 -10.55 3.93 14.56
CA LYS A 327 -10.81 2.50 14.72
C LYS A 327 -9.67 1.83 15.48
N SER A 328 -9.95 1.25 16.64
CA SER A 328 -8.93 0.56 17.46
C SER A 328 -8.22 -0.58 16.72
N GLU A 329 -8.91 -1.27 15.81
CA GLU A 329 -8.37 -2.35 14.97
C GLU A 329 -7.26 -1.86 14.01
N LYS A 330 -7.19 -0.55 13.74
CA LYS A 330 -6.23 0.05 12.80
C LYS A 330 -4.99 0.63 13.49
N ILE A 331 -4.74 0.29 14.75
CA ILE A 331 -3.57 0.75 15.50
C ILE A 331 -2.25 0.37 14.82
N ILE A 332 -2.18 -0.82 14.22
CA ILE A 332 -1.00 -1.29 13.48
C ILE A 332 -0.75 -0.38 12.27
N LEU A 333 -1.76 -0.16 11.43
CA LEU A 333 -1.67 0.74 10.26
C LEU A 333 -1.34 2.19 10.64
N TYR A 334 -1.76 2.64 11.82
CA TYR A 334 -1.39 3.95 12.37
C TYR A 334 0.10 4.03 12.70
N ASN A 335 0.63 3.02 13.41
CA ASN A 335 2.04 2.95 13.76
C ASN A 335 2.91 2.79 12.51
N ASP A 336 2.55 1.89 11.60
CA ASP A 336 3.25 1.67 10.33
C ASP A 336 3.30 2.95 9.49
N LEU A 337 2.23 3.75 9.49
CA LEU A 337 2.21 5.02 8.77
C LEU A 337 3.23 6.00 9.34
N PHE A 338 3.34 6.13 10.67
CA PHE A 338 4.35 6.98 11.29
C PHE A 338 5.77 6.45 11.08
N GLU A 339 5.96 5.14 11.23
CA GLU A 339 7.26 4.50 11.06
C GLU A 339 7.80 4.66 9.63
N ASN A 340 6.99 4.34 8.62
CA ASN A 340 7.36 4.46 7.21
C ASN A 340 7.67 5.92 6.83
N GLU A 341 6.86 6.87 7.29
CA GLU A 341 7.06 8.29 7.00
C GLU A 341 8.31 8.85 7.72
N ALA A 342 8.56 8.44 8.97
CA ALA A 342 9.76 8.79 9.73
C ALA A 342 11.03 8.20 9.10
N GLU A 343 11.00 6.92 8.72
CA GLU A 343 12.11 6.26 8.04
C GLU A 343 12.46 6.95 6.72
N ARG A 344 11.44 7.23 5.90
CA ARG A 344 11.63 7.96 4.64
C ARG A 344 12.25 9.34 4.87
N ALA A 345 11.79 10.07 5.89
CA ALA A 345 12.32 11.38 6.23
C ALA A 345 13.79 11.29 6.69
N CYS A 346 14.12 10.36 7.59
CA CYS A 346 15.50 10.10 8.03
C CYS A 346 16.40 9.76 6.83
N ASN A 347 15.98 8.84 5.95
CA ASN A 347 16.73 8.45 4.75
C ASN A 347 16.99 9.64 3.81
N LYS A 348 16.04 10.57 3.69
CA LYS A 348 16.25 11.82 2.95
C LYS A 348 17.24 12.76 3.62
N ILE A 349 17.37 12.74 4.95
CA ILE A 349 18.27 13.62 5.71
C ILE A 349 19.70 13.08 5.76
N ILE A 350 19.88 11.75 5.81
CA ILE A 350 21.21 11.11 5.93
C ILE A 350 22.21 11.71 4.93
N GLN A 351 23.26 12.31 5.47
CA GLN A 351 24.37 12.90 4.74
C GLN A 351 25.63 12.95 5.60
N TYR A 352 26.77 13.24 4.96
CA TYR A 352 27.98 13.59 5.67
C TYR A 352 27.88 15.02 6.23
N TYR A 353 27.81 15.16 7.55
CA TYR A 353 27.76 16.46 8.24
C TYR A 353 29.17 17.03 8.46
N ASN A 354 29.93 17.16 7.38
CA ASN A 354 31.27 17.75 7.38
C ASN A 354 31.44 18.71 6.20
N PHE A 355 31.01 19.96 6.37
CA PHE A 355 31.05 21.01 5.36
C PHE A 355 31.20 22.38 6.01
N PRO A 356 31.71 23.41 5.34
CA PRO A 356 31.79 24.74 5.91
C PRO A 356 30.39 25.32 6.14
N LEU A 357 30.10 25.73 7.38
CA LEU A 357 28.82 26.35 7.73
C LEU A 357 28.79 27.82 7.31
N ASN A 358 27.97 28.16 6.33
CA ASN A 358 27.67 29.52 5.89
C ASN A 358 26.19 29.63 5.51
N SER A 359 25.73 30.82 5.13
CA SER A 359 24.31 31.03 4.86
C SER A 359 23.76 30.20 3.70
N GLN A 360 24.57 29.91 2.68
CA GLN A 360 24.13 29.06 1.58
C GLN A 360 24.00 27.60 2.03
N THR A 361 25.05 27.03 2.62
CA THR A 361 25.07 25.62 3.04
C THR A 361 24.04 25.34 4.14
N PHE A 362 23.83 26.30 5.06
CA PHE A 362 22.76 26.24 6.04
C PHE A 362 21.37 26.22 5.39
N ASN A 363 21.10 27.12 4.44
CA ASN A 363 19.79 27.18 3.77
C ASN A 363 19.49 25.92 2.94
N GLU A 364 20.49 25.36 2.28
CA GLU A 364 20.38 24.07 1.57
C GLU A 364 20.04 22.93 2.55
N CYS A 365 20.74 22.88 3.69
CA CYS A 365 20.48 21.90 4.75
C CYS A 365 19.07 22.09 5.34
N LEU A 366 18.69 23.31 5.72
CA LEU A 366 17.37 23.64 6.23
C LEU A 366 16.26 23.24 5.25
N LYS A 367 16.41 23.55 3.96
CA LYS A 367 15.45 23.16 2.91
C LYS A 367 15.31 21.64 2.81
N ARG A 368 16.43 20.91 2.89
CA ARG A 368 16.43 19.45 2.87
C ARG A 368 15.69 18.87 4.08
N HIS A 369 15.97 19.37 5.28
CA HIS A 369 15.30 18.96 6.51
C HIS A 369 13.79 19.24 6.46
N LEU A 370 13.39 20.46 6.07
CA LEU A 370 11.97 20.84 5.92
C LEU A 370 11.24 19.96 4.90
N ASN A 371 11.83 19.75 3.72
CA ASN A 371 11.24 18.89 2.68
C ASN A 371 11.13 17.42 3.12
N ALA A 372 12.03 16.95 3.99
CA ALA A 372 11.99 15.58 4.49
C ALA A 372 10.82 15.36 5.44
N ILE A 373 10.50 16.36 6.28
CA ILE A 373 9.47 16.27 7.32
C ILE A 373 8.14 16.93 6.95
N ASP A 374 7.99 17.48 5.74
CA ASP A 374 6.80 18.23 5.29
C ASP A 374 5.47 17.46 5.50
N THR A 375 5.48 16.14 5.30
CA THR A 375 4.32 15.27 5.58
C THR A 375 4.12 15.02 7.09
N LEU A 376 5.21 14.85 7.83
CA LEU A 376 5.17 14.52 9.27
C LEU A 376 4.64 15.68 10.12
N LEU A 377 4.93 16.94 9.74
CA LEU A 377 4.49 18.12 10.46
C LEU A 377 2.96 18.17 10.65
N PRO A 378 2.12 18.16 9.59
CA PRO A 378 0.66 18.15 9.73
C PRO A 378 0.12 16.82 10.29
N MET A 379 0.81 15.70 10.07
CA MET A 379 0.47 14.43 10.73
C MET A 379 0.57 14.53 12.25
N CYS A 380 1.65 15.11 12.77
CA CYS A 380 1.85 15.31 14.21
C CYS A 380 0.74 16.18 14.82
N ILE A 381 0.41 17.30 14.18
CA ILE A 381 -0.68 18.19 14.64
C ILE A 381 -2.01 17.42 14.73
N THR A 382 -2.34 16.67 13.68
CA THR A 382 -3.58 15.89 13.61
C THR A 382 -3.59 14.75 14.63
N ALA A 383 -2.46 14.06 14.80
CA ALA A 383 -2.32 12.99 15.77
C ALA A 383 -2.48 13.50 17.19
N VAL A 384 -1.76 14.55 17.60
CA VAL A 384 -1.86 15.15 18.95
C VAL A 384 -3.31 15.54 19.30
N ARG A 385 -4.04 16.10 18.32
CA ARG A 385 -5.44 16.51 18.51
C ARG A 385 -6.34 15.33 18.87
N TRP A 386 -6.20 14.21 18.17
CA TRP A 386 -7.14 13.08 18.22
C TRP A 386 -6.60 11.84 18.95
N SER A 387 -5.34 11.87 19.39
CA SER A 387 -4.68 10.73 20.01
C SER A 387 -5.28 10.39 21.37
N LYS A 388 -5.21 9.09 21.66
CA LYS A 388 -5.43 8.45 22.95
C LYS A 388 -4.07 7.92 23.41
N PRO A 389 -3.90 7.51 24.68
CA PRO A 389 -2.62 7.01 25.18
C PRO A 389 -1.98 5.90 24.33
N VAL A 390 -2.78 5.02 23.72
CA VAL A 390 -2.30 3.96 22.81
C VAL A 390 -1.64 4.48 21.53
N HIS A 391 -2.00 5.68 21.08
CA HIS A 391 -1.49 6.31 19.86
C HIS A 391 -0.22 7.15 20.11
N GLU A 392 0.09 7.44 21.38
CA GLU A 392 1.22 8.30 21.75
C GLU A 392 2.57 7.64 21.40
N GLN A 393 2.63 6.30 21.42
CA GLN A 393 3.84 5.51 21.13
C GLN A 393 4.46 5.84 19.77
N ALA A 394 3.65 5.97 18.71
CA ALA A 394 4.17 6.29 17.38
C ALA A 394 4.92 7.62 17.33
N ILE A 395 4.48 8.62 18.09
CA ILE A 395 5.13 9.94 18.14
C ILE A 395 6.40 9.86 19.00
N PHE A 396 6.38 9.08 20.09
CA PHE A 396 7.59 8.80 20.89
C PHE A 396 8.67 8.16 20.03
N ASP A 397 8.34 7.08 19.34
CA ASP A 397 9.29 6.33 18.51
C ASP A 397 9.83 7.19 17.36
N MET A 398 8.97 8.01 16.76
CA MET A 398 9.37 8.96 15.72
C MET A 398 10.35 10.02 16.25
N LEU A 399 10.04 10.69 17.38
CA LEU A 399 10.93 11.71 17.95
C LEU A 399 12.28 11.10 18.37
N THR A 400 12.27 9.93 19.01
CA THR A 400 13.48 9.18 19.37
C THR A 400 14.30 8.85 18.13
N ARG A 401 13.67 8.39 17.05
CA ARG A 401 14.37 8.08 15.78
C ARG A 401 15.06 9.31 15.20
N PHE A 402 14.46 10.50 15.21
CA PHE A 402 15.11 11.73 14.72
C PHE A 402 16.28 12.20 15.58
N VAL A 403 16.40 11.72 16.82
CA VAL A 403 17.49 12.04 17.73
C VAL A 403 18.59 10.98 17.68
N GLU A 404 18.22 9.70 17.60
CA GLU A 404 19.16 8.58 17.67
C GLU A 404 19.66 8.08 16.31
N PHE A 405 19.13 8.59 15.19
CA PHE A 405 19.56 8.09 13.88
C PHE A 405 21.07 8.34 13.63
N PRO A 406 21.77 7.45 12.93
CA PRO A 406 23.22 7.48 12.86
C PRO A 406 23.74 8.72 12.14
N ILE A 407 24.67 9.42 12.79
CA ILE A 407 25.43 10.52 12.20
C ILE A 407 26.57 9.93 11.37
N LYS A 408 26.62 10.26 10.07
CA LYS A 408 27.78 9.95 9.22
C LYS A 408 28.78 11.10 9.32
N CYS A 409 29.83 10.90 10.10
CA CYS A 409 30.98 11.79 10.19
C CYS A 409 32.26 11.04 9.75
N GLY A 410 33.21 11.74 9.13
CA GLY A 410 34.55 11.21 8.91
C GLY A 410 35.38 11.23 10.20
N GLY A 411 36.68 10.94 10.11
CA GLY A 411 37.60 10.99 11.27
C GLY A 411 37.77 12.38 11.90
N SER A 412 37.34 13.44 11.21
CA SER A 412 37.20 14.81 11.73
C SER A 412 35.85 15.40 11.32
N TYR A 413 35.24 16.21 12.21
CA TYR A 413 33.97 16.89 11.97
C TYR A 413 33.96 18.29 12.59
N GLN A 414 33.16 19.20 12.02
CA GLN A 414 32.88 20.52 12.62
C GLN A 414 31.70 20.39 13.58
N SER A 415 31.87 20.82 14.84
CA SER A 415 30.86 20.63 15.90
C SER A 415 29.51 21.28 15.55
N GLU A 416 29.55 22.39 14.83
CA GLU A 416 28.42 23.20 14.43
C GLU A 416 27.59 22.52 13.34
N THR A 417 28.22 21.90 12.35
CA THR A 417 27.48 21.19 11.30
C THR A 417 26.83 19.92 11.78
N VAL A 418 27.44 19.25 12.76
CA VAL A 418 26.85 18.04 13.34
C VAL A 418 25.58 18.37 14.12
N LYS A 419 25.50 19.53 14.80
CA LYS A 419 24.28 19.98 15.47
C LYS A 419 23.08 20.19 14.53
N LEU A 420 23.31 20.44 13.24
CA LEU A 420 22.23 20.54 12.24
C LEU A 420 21.48 19.22 12.03
N HIS A 421 22.10 18.09 12.39
CA HIS A 421 21.45 16.78 12.38
C HIS A 421 20.12 16.77 13.16
N TYR A 422 20.08 17.51 14.27
CA TYR A 422 18.93 17.58 15.16
C TYR A 422 17.83 18.55 14.72
N LEU A 423 18.03 19.29 13.62
CA LEU A 423 17.10 20.34 13.18
C LEU A 423 15.69 19.81 12.91
N SER A 424 15.55 18.62 12.30
CA SER A 424 14.24 18.01 12.06
C SER A 424 13.54 17.59 13.35
N GLY A 425 14.29 16.96 14.28
CA GLY A 425 13.76 16.59 15.59
C GLY A 425 13.30 17.82 16.37
N LEU A 426 14.06 18.91 16.33
CA LEU A 426 13.71 20.18 16.97
C LEU A 426 12.43 20.79 16.37
N LEU A 427 12.28 20.82 15.05
CA LEU A 427 11.06 21.33 14.40
C LEU A 427 9.83 20.47 14.76
N LEU A 428 9.96 19.14 14.75
CA LEU A 428 8.90 18.21 15.14
C LEU A 428 8.53 18.36 16.62
N MET A 429 9.51 18.52 17.51
CA MET A 429 9.29 18.77 18.94
C MET A 429 8.46 20.04 19.16
N TYR A 430 8.77 21.13 18.46
CA TYR A 430 7.98 22.37 18.56
C TYR A 430 6.56 22.21 18.05
N VAL A 431 6.37 21.55 16.90
CA VAL A 431 5.03 21.30 16.36
C VAL A 431 4.19 20.44 17.31
N VAL A 432 4.77 19.37 17.85
CA VAL A 432 4.10 18.50 18.83
C VAL A 432 3.82 19.27 20.12
N GLY A 433 4.79 20.01 20.64
CA GLY A 433 4.69 20.77 21.88
C GLY A 433 3.61 21.84 21.86
N ILE A 434 3.59 22.67 20.81
CA ILE A 434 2.56 23.71 20.60
C ILE A 434 1.18 23.06 20.43
N SER A 435 1.10 21.95 19.70
CA SER A 435 -0.14 21.19 19.56
C SER A 435 -0.64 20.67 20.91
N CYS A 436 0.27 20.19 21.77
CA CYS A 436 -0.10 19.70 23.10
C CYS A 436 -0.65 20.82 23.98
N ILE A 437 -0.08 22.03 23.93
CA ILE A 437 -0.61 23.19 24.66
C ILE A 437 -1.98 23.57 24.13
N LYS A 438 -2.14 23.63 22.80
CA LYS A 438 -3.41 24.00 22.17
C LYS A 438 -4.56 23.03 22.50
N TYR A 439 -4.27 21.74 22.65
CA TYR A 439 -5.28 20.71 22.92
C TYR A 439 -5.26 20.20 24.37
N ASP A 440 -4.62 20.93 25.29
CA ASP A 440 -4.51 20.62 26.72
C ASP A 440 -3.96 19.21 27.02
N LYS A 441 -3.07 18.70 26.16
CA LYS A 441 -2.42 17.38 26.26
C LYS A 441 -1.15 17.43 27.12
N TYR A 442 -1.22 18.03 28.31
CA TYR A 442 -0.04 18.21 29.17
C TYR A 442 0.59 16.90 29.66
N SER A 443 -0.20 15.85 29.90
CA SER A 443 0.33 14.53 30.24
C SER A 443 1.18 13.95 29.13
N PHE A 444 0.75 14.13 27.88
CA PHE A 444 1.51 13.67 26.72
C PHE A 444 2.77 14.51 26.52
N LEU A 445 2.67 15.84 26.65
CA LEU A 445 3.83 16.74 26.61
C LEU A 445 4.87 16.38 27.68
N ASN A 446 4.45 16.08 28.91
CA ASN A 446 5.34 15.65 29.98
C ASN A 446 6.15 14.42 29.58
N LYS A 447 5.47 13.37 29.09
CA LYS A 447 6.13 12.14 28.63
C LYS A 447 7.12 12.40 27.50
N ILE A 448 6.79 13.31 26.57
CA ILE A 448 7.68 13.65 25.44
C ILE A 448 8.96 14.31 25.94
N LEU A 449 8.85 15.25 26.89
CA LEU A 449 10.02 15.93 27.46
C LEU A 449 10.91 14.98 28.29
N HIS A 450 10.34 13.90 28.82
CA HIS A 450 11.03 12.85 29.59
C HIS A 450 11.58 11.70 28.71
N ILE A 451 11.49 11.79 27.37
CA ILE A 451 12.10 10.77 26.51
C ILE A 451 13.60 10.73 26.80
N SER A 452 14.10 9.55 27.17
CA SER A 452 15.52 9.30 27.33
C SER A 452 16.07 8.71 26.03
N ALA A 453 17.00 9.43 25.39
CA ALA A 453 17.55 9.08 24.09
C ALA A 453 19.09 9.06 24.15
N ARG A 454 19.69 8.25 23.29
CA ARG A 454 21.14 8.24 23.07
C ARG A 454 21.54 9.47 22.26
N ASN A 455 22.45 10.27 22.81
CA ASN A 455 23.04 11.39 22.10
C ASN A 455 24.04 10.86 21.06
N SER A 456 23.68 10.91 19.78
CA SER A 456 24.54 10.45 18.69
C SER A 456 25.89 11.18 18.58
N ILE A 457 26.08 12.34 19.21
CA ILE A 457 27.35 13.08 19.22
C ILE A 457 28.28 12.62 20.35
N HIS A 458 27.77 12.55 21.58
CA HIS A 458 28.56 12.30 22.80
C HIS A 458 28.50 10.85 23.28
N ASP A 459 27.64 10.03 22.67
CA ASP A 459 27.41 8.63 22.97
C ASP A 459 26.92 8.33 24.40
N ASP A 460 26.28 9.30 25.03
CA ASP A 460 25.67 9.19 26.35
C ASP A 460 24.13 9.15 26.28
N LYS A 461 23.51 8.64 27.33
CA LYS A 461 22.04 8.57 27.43
C LYS A 461 21.56 9.72 28.31
N VAL A 462 20.84 10.66 27.71
CA VAL A 462 20.34 11.87 28.37
C VAL A 462 18.86 12.10 28.02
N ASN A 463 18.22 13.05 28.68
CA ASN A 463 16.86 13.46 28.30
C ASN A 463 16.89 14.18 26.95
N ILE A 464 15.82 14.01 26.16
CA ILE A 464 15.69 14.62 24.83
C ILE A 464 15.84 16.14 24.87
N THR A 465 15.42 16.78 25.98
CA THR A 465 15.57 18.22 26.20
C THR A 465 17.02 18.68 26.29
N GLY A 466 17.93 17.80 26.73
CA GLY A 466 19.37 18.01 26.74
C GLY A 466 20.02 17.90 25.36
N ILE A 467 19.34 17.28 24.38
CA ILE A 467 19.88 17.06 23.02
C ILE A 467 19.33 18.10 22.05
N ILE A 468 18.01 18.31 22.05
CA ILE A 468 17.34 19.25 21.14
C ILE A 468 16.74 20.41 21.94
N HIS A 469 17.14 21.65 21.63
CA HIS A 469 16.60 22.86 22.28
C HIS A 469 16.88 24.10 21.41
N PRO A 470 16.17 25.24 21.59
CA PRO A 470 16.38 26.41 20.73
C PRO A 470 17.79 27.01 20.81
N CYS A 471 18.50 26.83 21.94
CA CYS A 471 19.87 27.34 22.13
C CYS A 471 20.98 26.38 21.68
N ILE A 472 20.75 25.44 20.75
CA ILE A 472 21.80 24.50 20.29
C ILE A 472 23.03 25.21 19.68
N PHE A 473 22.80 26.38 19.09
CA PHE A 473 23.83 27.26 18.56
C PHE A 473 23.99 28.48 19.45
N ASP A 474 25.24 28.92 19.62
CA ASP A 474 25.51 30.25 20.16
C ASP A 474 24.81 31.32 19.30
N ARG A 475 24.34 32.39 19.94
CA ARG A 475 23.56 33.45 19.28
C ARG A 475 24.32 34.08 18.12
N ASP A 476 25.59 34.40 18.32
CA ASP A 476 26.37 35.14 17.33
C ASP A 476 26.73 34.23 16.16
N ILE A 477 27.04 32.96 16.44
CA ILE A 477 27.25 31.93 15.41
C ILE A 477 25.98 31.74 14.57
N ALA A 478 24.81 31.62 15.22
CA ALA A 478 23.54 31.43 14.53
C ALA A 478 23.15 32.64 13.67
N ASN A 479 23.34 33.86 14.17
CA ASN A 479 23.07 35.07 13.39
C ASN A 479 23.95 35.14 12.13
N ASN A 480 25.21 34.69 12.20
CA ASN A 480 26.14 34.70 11.06
C ASN A 480 25.65 33.80 9.90
N PHE A 481 25.17 32.58 10.18
CA PHE A 481 24.73 31.69 9.10
C PHE A 481 23.25 31.88 8.71
N ILE A 482 22.36 32.37 9.58
CA ILE A 482 20.95 32.60 9.19
C ILE A 482 20.79 33.84 8.31
N GLY A 483 21.64 34.86 8.46
CA GLY A 483 21.70 36.01 7.54
C GLY A 483 20.57 37.03 7.67
N HIS A 484 19.73 36.97 8.72
CA HIS A 484 18.56 37.85 8.90
C HIS A 484 18.68 38.84 10.08
N GLY A 485 19.84 39.49 10.20
CA GLY A 485 20.11 40.52 11.21
C GLY A 485 20.39 39.97 12.61
N ASN A 486 20.75 40.85 13.55
CA ASN A 486 21.11 40.49 14.92
C ASN A 486 19.85 40.17 15.75
N LYS A 487 19.38 38.92 15.70
CA LYS A 487 18.25 38.45 16.50
C LYS A 487 18.71 38.04 17.90
N TYR A 488 17.89 38.30 18.92
CA TYR A 488 18.15 37.84 20.29
C TYR A 488 18.13 36.32 20.41
N THR A 489 17.24 35.66 19.68
CA THR A 489 16.99 34.21 19.72
C THR A 489 16.86 33.63 18.31
N PRO A 490 17.96 33.60 17.52
CA PRO A 490 17.94 33.35 16.08
C PRO A 490 17.28 32.02 15.67
N ILE A 491 17.57 30.92 16.38
CA ILE A 491 17.02 29.60 16.09
C ILE A 491 15.54 29.50 16.46
N SER A 492 15.16 30.04 17.63
CA SER A 492 13.75 30.13 18.03
C SER A 492 12.94 30.94 17.01
N THR A 493 13.46 32.08 16.55
CA THR A 493 12.86 32.89 15.47
C THR A 493 12.77 32.18 14.13
N LEU A 494 13.78 31.39 13.78
CA LEU A 494 13.72 30.55 12.58
C LEU A 494 12.56 29.54 12.70
N ILE A 495 12.47 28.82 13.81
CA ILE A 495 11.44 27.81 14.05
C ILE A 495 10.06 28.44 14.02
N HIS A 496 9.87 29.51 14.78
CA HIS A 496 8.65 30.32 14.82
C HIS A 496 8.14 30.63 13.41
N ASN A 497 8.99 31.24 12.58
CA ASN A 497 8.63 31.64 11.23
C ASN A 497 8.33 30.46 10.30
N LYS A 498 8.99 29.31 10.49
CA LYS A 498 8.79 28.13 9.64
C LYS A 498 7.52 27.34 9.96
N ILE A 499 7.13 27.28 11.24
CA ILE A 499 6.00 26.43 11.65
C ILE A 499 4.68 27.20 11.79
N ARG A 500 4.72 28.54 11.89
CA ARG A 500 3.53 29.39 12.06
C ARG A 500 2.38 29.06 11.11
N SER A 501 2.68 29.00 9.81
CA SER A 501 1.66 28.77 8.77
C SER A 501 0.93 27.43 8.90
N LEU A 502 1.54 26.44 9.57
CA LEU A 502 0.92 25.13 9.82
C LEU A 502 -0.27 25.22 10.79
N PHE A 503 -0.27 26.23 11.66
CA PHE A 503 -1.28 26.40 12.70
C PHE A 503 -2.40 27.37 12.33
N ASN A 504 -2.34 28.04 11.17
CA ASN A 504 -3.34 29.04 10.74
C ASN A 504 -4.79 28.49 10.70
N SER A 505 -4.96 27.18 10.51
CA SER A 505 -6.29 26.54 10.51
C SER A 505 -6.85 26.25 11.90
N ILE A 506 -6.00 26.34 12.94
CA ILE A 506 -6.29 25.95 14.33
C ILE A 506 -6.24 27.16 15.26
N LEU A 507 -5.27 28.03 15.06
CA LEU A 507 -5.05 29.29 15.76
C LEU A 507 -5.42 30.41 14.77
N ARG A 508 -6.52 31.09 15.07
CA ARG A 508 -7.17 32.02 14.13
C ARG A 508 -6.45 33.35 14.05
N GLU A 509 -5.87 33.78 15.17
CA GLU A 509 -5.15 35.03 15.28
C GLU A 509 -3.65 34.76 15.39
N ASP A 510 -2.87 35.61 14.73
CA ASP A 510 -1.42 35.64 14.79
C ASP A 510 -0.90 35.71 16.24
N LEU A 511 -1.61 36.48 17.07
CA LEU A 511 -1.29 36.64 18.48
C LEU A 511 -1.50 35.36 19.30
N ASP A 512 -2.53 34.55 18.98
CA ASP A 512 -2.77 33.28 19.67
C ASP A 512 -1.62 32.30 19.46
N PHE A 513 -1.07 32.26 18.24
CA PHE A 513 0.13 31.46 17.96
C PHE A 513 1.34 31.96 18.73
N ASP A 514 1.57 33.27 18.72
CA ASP A 514 2.71 33.88 19.41
C ASP A 514 2.69 33.56 20.92
N ILE A 515 1.52 33.67 21.56
CA ILE A 515 1.34 33.35 22.99
C ILE A 515 1.52 31.84 23.25
N THR A 516 0.91 30.98 22.43
CA THR A 516 1.00 29.52 22.62
C THR A 516 2.44 29.03 22.44
N PHE A 517 3.16 29.60 21.47
CA PHE A 517 4.58 29.35 21.23
C PHE A 517 5.42 29.73 22.45
N ASP A 518 5.19 30.91 23.00
CA ASP A 518 5.94 31.41 24.17
C ASP A 518 5.65 30.60 25.44
N ILE A 519 4.39 30.20 25.67
CA ILE A 519 4.01 29.32 26.79
C ILE A 519 4.76 27.99 26.67
N PHE A 520 4.80 27.40 25.45
CA PHE A 520 5.54 26.17 25.21
C PHE A 520 7.02 26.32 25.49
N GLU A 521 7.67 27.36 24.98
CA GLU A 521 9.11 27.58 25.20
C GLU A 521 9.45 27.79 26.68
N TYR A 522 8.64 28.55 27.42
CA TYR A 522 8.90 28.75 28.84
C TYR A 522 8.68 27.46 29.66
N LEU A 523 7.63 26.67 29.35
CA LEU A 523 7.48 25.34 29.92
C LEU A 523 8.64 24.41 29.55
N TYR A 524 9.20 24.54 28.34
CA TYR A 524 10.39 23.81 27.90
C TYR A 524 11.60 24.17 28.77
N SER A 525 11.85 25.46 29.02
CA SER A 525 12.93 25.93 29.90
C SER A 525 12.80 25.38 31.32
N LEU A 526 11.59 25.41 31.88
CA LEU A 526 11.32 24.89 33.23
C LEU A 526 11.58 23.38 33.31
N ASN A 527 11.05 22.62 32.35
CA ASN A 527 11.26 21.17 32.30
C ASN A 527 12.71 20.82 32.00
N TYR A 528 13.44 21.63 31.22
CA TYR A 528 14.87 21.44 31.01
C TYR A 528 15.64 21.46 32.33
N LEU A 529 15.45 22.50 33.16
CA LEU A 529 16.13 22.60 34.45
C LEU A 529 15.73 21.44 35.37
N TYR A 530 14.43 21.13 35.42
CA TYR A 530 13.90 20.05 36.24
C TYR A 530 14.52 18.70 35.90
N LEU A 531 14.70 18.41 34.61
CA LEU A 531 15.16 17.10 34.12
C LEU A 531 16.67 16.96 34.05
N ASN A 532 17.38 18.03 33.72
CA ASN A 532 18.82 18.00 33.49
C ASN A 532 19.61 18.52 34.70
N GLY A 533 18.94 19.18 35.65
CA GLY A 533 19.56 19.71 36.86
C GLY A 533 20.48 20.91 36.60
N GLU A 534 21.29 21.22 37.60
CA GLU A 534 22.27 22.31 37.56
C GLU A 534 23.65 21.77 37.17
N GLU A 535 24.33 22.46 36.26
CA GLU A 535 25.67 22.08 35.83
C GLU A 535 26.71 22.78 36.71
N PHE A 536 27.44 22.03 37.54
CA PHE A 536 28.41 22.58 38.50
C PHE A 536 27.84 23.69 39.42
N GLY A 537 26.56 23.56 39.82
CA GLY A 537 25.85 24.55 40.64
C GLY A 537 25.49 25.84 39.90
N ARG A 538 25.59 25.85 38.55
CA ARG A 538 25.14 26.93 37.70
C ARG A 538 23.83 26.53 37.04
N VAL A 539 22.83 27.38 37.22
CA VAL A 539 21.57 27.28 36.49
C VAL A 539 21.80 27.74 35.05
N TRP A 540 21.45 26.89 34.10
CA TRP A 540 21.33 27.23 32.69
C TRP A 540 20.07 26.57 32.13
N VAL A 541 19.33 27.30 31.30
CA VAL A 541 18.19 26.76 30.57
C VAL A 541 18.20 27.30 29.15
N PRO A 542 17.65 26.58 28.16
CA PRO A 542 17.39 27.17 26.87
C PRO A 542 16.32 28.26 27.02
N TRP A 543 16.51 29.41 26.39
CA TRP A 543 15.51 30.48 26.32
C TRP A 543 15.11 30.73 24.86
N GLY A 544 13.97 31.39 24.67
CA GLY A 544 13.42 31.68 23.35
C GLY A 544 12.77 33.04 23.28
N GLU A 545 11.83 33.20 22.35
CA GLU A 545 11.19 34.48 22.05
C GLU A 545 10.43 35.04 23.26
N TYR A 546 9.84 34.16 24.08
CA TYR A 546 9.12 34.53 25.29
C TYR A 546 9.91 35.49 26.19
N LYS A 547 11.25 35.38 26.23
CA LYS A 547 12.11 36.20 27.10
C LYS A 547 12.03 37.70 26.80
N TRP A 548 11.81 38.07 25.54
CA TRP A 548 11.75 39.46 25.08
C TRP A 548 10.36 39.83 24.56
N ARG A 549 9.59 38.85 24.06
CA ARG A 549 8.23 39.04 23.55
C ARG A 549 7.20 39.19 24.68
N ALA A 550 7.43 38.57 25.85
CA ALA A 550 6.50 38.69 26.99
C ALA A 550 6.25 40.13 27.45
N ILE A 551 7.21 41.05 27.25
CA ILE A 551 7.04 42.48 27.56
C ILE A 551 5.90 43.08 26.72
N ASN A 552 5.68 42.60 25.49
CA ASN A 552 4.59 43.09 24.66
C ASN A 552 3.22 42.67 25.21
N TYR A 553 3.12 41.52 25.86
CA TYR A 553 1.86 41.03 26.46
C TYR A 553 1.47 41.80 27.72
N THR A 554 2.45 42.29 28.50
CA THR A 554 2.16 43.11 29.70
C THR A 554 1.40 44.41 29.39
N ARG A 555 1.40 44.84 28.13
CA ARG A 555 0.68 46.02 27.65
C ARG A 555 -0.76 45.72 27.23
N MET A 556 -1.16 44.45 27.20
CA MET A 556 -2.49 44.01 26.80
C MET A 556 -3.45 43.98 28.00
N THR A 557 -4.74 44.16 27.73
CA THR A 557 -5.79 43.92 28.73
C THR A 557 -5.89 42.40 28.92
N ASN A 558 -5.65 41.91 30.15
CA ASN A 558 -5.47 40.50 30.50
C ASN A 558 -4.29 39.82 29.79
N ASP A 559 -3.06 40.19 30.16
CA ASP A 559 -1.80 39.54 29.74
C ASP A 559 -1.93 37.99 29.76
N PRO A 560 -2.14 37.35 28.60
CA PRO A 560 -2.55 35.95 28.55
C PRO A 560 -1.41 35.00 28.90
N PHE A 561 -0.17 35.39 28.58
CA PHE A 561 1.03 34.63 28.95
C PHE A 561 1.20 34.61 30.47
N ASN A 562 1.21 35.77 31.12
CA ASN A 562 1.36 35.82 32.58
C ASN A 562 0.13 35.26 33.30
N SER A 563 -1.06 35.40 32.72
CA SER A 563 -2.29 34.80 33.27
C SER A 563 -2.20 33.27 33.33
N PHE A 564 -1.70 32.62 32.27
CA PHE A 564 -1.52 31.17 32.22
C PHE A 564 -0.64 30.65 33.38
N PHE A 565 0.47 31.33 33.68
CA PHE A 565 1.36 30.92 34.78
C PHE A 565 0.82 31.36 36.16
N ALA A 566 0.08 32.46 36.25
CA ALA A 566 -0.59 32.87 37.49
C ALA A 566 -1.72 31.89 37.90
N GLU A 567 -2.26 31.10 36.96
CA GLU A 567 -3.18 30.01 37.31
C GLU A 567 -2.52 28.92 38.16
N ALA A 568 -1.20 28.73 38.06
CA ALA A 568 -0.48 27.78 38.90
C ALA A 568 -0.65 28.11 40.39
N ASP A 569 -0.58 29.40 40.76
CA ASP A 569 -0.71 29.85 42.15
C ASP A 569 -2.15 29.68 42.67
N LYS A 570 -3.14 29.86 41.79
CA LYS A 570 -4.57 29.73 42.11
C LYS A 570 -5.00 28.27 42.25
N LEU A 571 -4.57 27.42 41.32
CA LEU A 571 -5.00 26.02 41.21
C LEU A 571 -4.07 25.05 41.96
N ARG A 572 -2.82 25.45 42.23
CA ARG A 572 -1.76 24.62 42.82
C ARG A 572 -1.64 23.30 42.05
N ASP A 573 -1.61 22.16 42.75
CA ASP A 573 -1.50 20.82 42.17
C ASP A 573 -2.65 20.48 41.17
N ASN A 574 -3.73 21.28 41.14
CA ASN A 574 -4.81 21.12 40.16
C ASN A 574 -4.58 21.83 38.82
N TRP A 575 -3.52 22.62 38.68
CA TRP A 575 -3.16 23.26 37.41
C TRP A 575 -2.88 22.20 36.33
N LEU A 576 -3.37 22.41 35.10
CA LEU A 576 -3.37 21.38 34.06
C LEU A 576 -1.98 20.77 33.76
N PRO A 577 -0.89 21.56 33.67
CA PRO A 577 0.47 21.03 33.59
C PRO A 577 0.85 20.07 34.73
N LEU A 578 0.51 20.40 35.98
CA LEU A 578 0.81 19.56 37.15
C LEU A 578 -0.07 18.31 37.19
N LYS A 579 -1.36 18.41 36.82
CA LYS A 579 -2.21 17.23 36.60
C LYS A 579 -1.68 16.32 35.48
N GLY A 580 -0.97 16.89 34.52
CA GLY A 580 -0.20 16.18 33.49
C GLY A 580 1.07 15.49 34.02
N ASN A 581 1.32 15.52 35.33
CA ASN A 581 2.50 14.96 35.99
C ASN A 581 3.81 15.71 35.67
N MET A 582 3.75 16.96 35.21
CA MET A 582 4.95 17.82 35.16
C MET A 582 5.38 18.16 36.59
N PHE A 583 6.69 18.20 36.85
CA PHE A 583 7.26 18.51 38.18
C PHE A 583 6.71 17.58 39.28
N ASP A 584 6.55 16.28 38.97
CA ASP A 584 5.91 15.25 39.81
C ASP A 584 4.48 15.60 40.26
N GLY A 585 3.81 16.49 39.53
CA GLY A 585 2.48 17.00 39.87
C GLY A 585 2.43 17.86 41.13
N LYS A 586 3.58 18.37 41.60
CA LYS A 586 3.68 19.15 42.84
C LYS A 586 3.95 20.62 42.54
N TYR A 587 3.08 21.48 43.04
CA TYR A 587 3.23 22.93 42.94
C TYR A 587 4.52 23.43 43.60
N SER A 588 4.94 22.83 44.73
CA SER A 588 6.18 23.20 45.41
C SER A 588 7.42 23.02 44.52
N THR A 589 7.51 21.88 43.83
CA THR A 589 8.61 21.56 42.92
C THR A 589 8.63 22.51 41.72
N TYR A 590 7.45 22.81 41.18
CA TYR A 590 7.29 23.82 40.14
C TYR A 590 7.78 25.19 40.59
N THR A 591 7.35 25.67 41.76
CA THR A 591 7.72 27.01 42.26
C THR A 591 9.23 27.16 42.50
N GLU A 592 9.88 26.14 43.07
CA GLU A 592 11.34 26.15 43.25
C GLU A 592 12.07 26.23 41.91
N THR A 593 11.66 25.39 40.95
CA THR A 593 12.22 25.37 39.60
C THR A 593 12.00 26.72 38.90
N LYS A 594 10.79 27.27 38.99
CA LYS A 594 10.41 28.55 38.40
C LYS A 594 11.25 29.69 38.95
N GLN A 595 11.48 29.74 40.26
CA GLN A 595 12.31 30.77 40.88
C GLN A 595 13.73 30.76 40.31
N LYS A 596 14.36 29.58 40.25
CA LYS A 596 15.73 29.43 39.70
C LYS A 596 15.80 29.85 38.22
N VAL A 597 14.82 29.44 37.42
CA VAL A 597 14.73 29.82 36.00
C VAL A 597 14.55 31.34 35.86
N ASP A 598 13.63 31.95 36.60
CA ASP A 598 13.40 33.40 36.52
C ASP A 598 14.63 34.21 36.95
N GLU A 599 15.34 33.77 37.99
CA GLU A 599 16.61 34.37 38.42
C GLU A 599 17.71 34.27 37.35
N PHE A 600 17.80 33.14 36.64
CA PHE A 600 18.70 32.99 35.50
C PHE A 600 18.31 33.92 34.35
N LEU A 601 17.03 33.94 33.97
CA LEU A 601 16.53 34.75 32.86
C LEU A 601 16.72 36.25 33.08
N LYS A 602 16.68 36.73 34.33
CA LYS A 602 17.02 38.14 34.68
C LYS A 602 18.46 38.53 34.34
N LYS A 603 19.38 37.57 34.31
CA LYS A 603 20.80 37.79 34.00
C LYS A 603 21.07 37.85 32.49
N ILE A 604 20.11 37.45 31.66
CA ILE A 604 20.23 37.52 30.20
C ILE A 604 19.91 38.94 29.74
N TYR A 605 20.96 39.69 29.39
CA TYR A 605 20.83 41.03 28.84
C TYR A 605 20.47 40.98 27.36
N LEU A 606 19.36 41.63 27.02
CA LEU A 606 18.92 41.85 25.64
C LEU A 606 19.46 43.23 25.22
N HIS A 607 20.71 43.29 24.77
CA HIS A 607 21.32 44.50 24.22
C HIS A 607 20.96 44.66 22.75
#